data_AF-I3EG03-F1
#
_entry.id   AF-I3EG03-F1
#
_cell.length_a   1.000
_cell.length_b   1.000
_cell.length_c   1.000
_cell.angle_alpha   90.00
_cell.angle_beta   90.00
_cell.angle_gamma   90.00
#
_symmetry.space_group_name_H-M   'P 1'
#
loop_
_entity.id
_entity.type
_entity.pdbx_description
1 polymer ?
#
loop_
_entity_poly.entity_id
_entity_poly.type
_entity_poly.pdbx_seq_one_letter_code
_entity_poly.pdbx_strand_id
1 'polypeptide(L)'
;MDRIYTVYRQNKRGELLKLPTQIYLSKNIQCGFECCGSTNPRIKESGTDTFYIVSDEFLNDFISFIETKTIRNIIITRTAVMELKRKYINTYRRLSIIIDRYNLFVLEDIYYESIYKYVEENKSTGSTYYDMVSMWYNIHNMKYKYVSVHSQREVRSEYSMGLFISTVYSSVLPSDSIRGMYVCDKNMEYLGKEDIIKIEDRTEKGFISIEDRDSGGILLCNIEGYQMCISIPREYLNRAIDRDYVIVEVLTEDGDARIGRVISVERRSRKPFPCRILKVLDKESGHILVEPEMNNLPNVICRLSCINGRTIEDISDILLELDKRVLLGVVEEWSVNEKYPVGYIIKDTGEKESIEAETAALLEHHAILDQPFEISAVQELPNEDWTVSHNDLNEREDLRGYPIASIDPEGCIDIDDALHAKYNEDGTIDMGVHIADVTHFVKEDSNLDREGRIRGCTTYLLIEGLICFLLY
;
A
#
# COMPACT_ATOMS: atom_id res chain seq x y z
N MET A 1 29.74 9.37 21.33
CA MET A 1 29.40 8.22 22.20
C MET A 1 29.06 7.07 21.27
N ASP A 2 29.48 5.86 21.58
CA ASP A 2 29.40 4.72 20.68
C ASP A 2 28.76 3.54 21.39
N ARG A 3 27.81 2.91 20.69
CA ARG A 3 27.04 1.77 21.18
C ARG A 3 27.39 0.56 20.31
N ILE A 4 27.60 -0.58 20.94
CA ILE A 4 27.69 -1.86 20.24
C ILE A 4 26.31 -2.51 20.29
N TYR A 5 25.66 -2.63 19.15
CA TYR A 5 24.42 -3.40 19.01
C TYR A 5 24.72 -4.74 18.35
N THR A 6 24.13 -5.81 18.86
CA THR A 6 24.30 -7.14 18.30
C THR A 6 23.22 -7.40 17.26
N VAL A 7 23.61 -7.61 16.01
CA VAL A 7 22.71 -8.08 14.95
C VAL A 7 22.90 -9.58 14.79
N TYR A 8 21.81 -10.33 14.78
CA TYR A 8 21.83 -11.75 14.42
C TYR A 8 21.51 -11.88 12.94
N ARG A 9 22.41 -12.50 12.16
CA ARG A 9 22.18 -12.80 10.74
C ARG A 9 22.24 -14.29 10.51
N GLN A 10 21.25 -14.84 9.81
CA GLN A 10 21.29 -16.21 9.37
C GLN A 10 22.17 -16.32 8.11
N ASN A 11 23.15 -17.21 8.11
CA ASN A 11 23.98 -17.45 6.94
C ASN A 11 23.26 -18.34 5.91
N LYS A 12 23.83 -18.51 4.71
CA LYS A 12 23.29 -19.38 3.65
C LYS A 12 23.14 -20.85 4.05
N ARG A 13 23.68 -21.26 5.20
CA ARG A 13 23.59 -22.62 5.77
C ARG A 13 22.57 -22.72 6.92
N GLY A 14 21.83 -21.64 7.21
CA GLY A 14 20.81 -21.63 8.25
C GLY A 14 21.33 -21.29 9.66
N GLU A 15 22.63 -21.02 9.84
CA GLU A 15 23.22 -20.76 11.15
C GLU A 15 23.08 -19.27 11.54
N LEU A 16 22.65 -19.00 12.77
CA LEU A 16 22.54 -17.66 13.35
C LEU A 16 23.92 -17.14 13.79
N LEU A 17 24.48 -16.23 13.00
CA LEU A 17 25.72 -15.53 13.31
C LEU A 17 25.44 -14.28 14.15
N LYS A 18 26.12 -14.17 15.28
CA LYS A 18 26.12 -12.98 16.15
C LYS A 18 27.14 -11.97 15.63
N LEU A 19 26.69 -10.88 15.02
CA LEU A 19 27.55 -9.83 14.47
C LEU A 19 27.51 -8.59 15.37
N PRO A 20 28.60 -8.24 16.06
CA PRO A 20 28.70 -6.98 16.79
C PRO A 20 28.79 -5.84 15.77
N THR A 21 27.82 -4.93 15.79
CA THR A 21 27.75 -3.74 14.94
C THR A 21 27.94 -2.51 15.81
N GLN A 22 28.94 -1.68 15.51
CA GLN A 22 29.17 -0.42 16.20
C GLN A 22 28.31 0.68 15.56
N ILE A 23 27.54 1.38 16.38
CA ILE A 23 26.70 2.51 15.98
C ILE A 23 27.26 3.77 16.66
N TYR A 24 27.53 4.79 15.86
CA TYR A 24 27.98 6.09 16.34
C TYR A 24 26.77 6.97 16.65
N LEU A 25 26.70 7.48 17.88
CA LEU A 25 25.65 8.40 18.29
C LEU A 25 26.09 9.85 18.02
N SER A 26 25.22 10.60 17.38
CA SER A 26 25.41 12.01 17.05
C SER A 26 24.52 12.90 17.91
N LYS A 27 25.06 14.07 18.28
CA LYS A 27 24.30 15.16 18.93
C LYS A 27 23.66 16.11 17.92
N ASN A 28 24.07 16.03 16.66
CA ASN A 28 23.71 16.98 15.60
C ASN A 28 22.55 16.46 14.73
N ILE A 29 21.73 15.55 15.28
CA ILE A 29 20.54 15.05 14.58
C ILE A 29 19.40 16.02 14.83
N GLN A 30 18.69 16.34 13.74
CA GLN A 30 17.57 17.26 13.78
C GLN A 30 16.30 16.52 14.23
N CYS A 31 15.55 17.11 15.16
CA CYS A 31 14.28 16.56 15.62
C CYS A 31 13.09 16.90 14.71
N GLY A 32 13.32 17.70 13.66
CA GLY A 32 12.31 18.17 12.71
C GLY A 32 11.68 19.53 13.08
N PHE A 33 11.95 20.05 14.28
CA PHE A 33 11.36 21.29 14.80
C PHE A 33 12.38 22.40 15.06
N GLU A 34 11.89 23.65 15.12
CA GLU A 34 12.70 24.88 15.28
C GLU A 34 13.66 24.82 16.49
N CYS A 35 13.31 24.07 17.53
CA CYS A 35 14.10 23.93 18.76
C CYS A 35 15.51 23.33 18.50
N CYS A 36 15.71 22.60 17.41
CA CYS A 36 17.02 22.05 17.01
C CYS A 36 17.62 22.73 15.76
N GLY A 37 17.15 23.93 15.41
CA GLY A 37 17.66 24.67 14.24
C GLY A 37 17.23 24.11 12.88
N SER A 38 16.30 23.14 12.88
CA SER A 38 15.65 22.61 11.68
C SER A 38 14.23 23.13 11.60
N THR A 39 13.82 23.67 10.46
CA THR A 39 12.38 23.85 10.17
C THR A 39 12.04 22.85 9.09
N ASN A 40 11.39 21.73 9.45
CA ASN A 40 10.73 20.94 8.43
C ASN A 40 9.40 21.65 8.07
N PRO A 41 9.30 22.31 6.90
CA PRO A 41 8.13 23.11 6.55
C PRO A 41 6.83 22.28 6.51
N ARG A 42 6.92 20.96 6.34
CA ARG A 42 5.75 20.07 6.23
C ARG A 42 5.28 19.43 7.54
N ILE A 43 6.05 19.56 8.62
CA ILE A 43 5.57 19.21 9.96
C ILE A 43 4.43 20.17 10.38
N LYS A 44 4.29 21.36 9.77
CA LYS A 44 3.25 22.35 10.07
C LYS A 44 2.14 22.41 9.00
N GLU A 45 1.47 21.29 8.67
CA GLU A 45 0.37 21.28 7.69
C GLU A 45 -1.02 20.98 8.28
N SER A 46 -1.18 21.03 9.60
CA SER A 46 -2.53 20.97 10.20
C SER A 46 -2.70 22.02 11.30
N GLY A 47 -3.91 22.53 11.45
CA GLY A 47 -4.31 23.42 12.56
C GLY A 47 -4.39 22.71 13.91
N THR A 48 -3.67 21.60 14.10
CA THR A 48 -3.65 20.82 15.34
C THR A 48 -2.24 20.84 15.95
N ASP A 49 -2.17 21.02 17.26
CA ASP A 49 -0.92 21.06 18.02
C ASP A 49 -0.43 19.67 18.47
N THR A 50 -0.90 18.59 17.82
CA THR A 50 -0.54 17.20 18.19
C THR A 50 0.19 16.48 17.05
N PHE A 51 1.25 15.75 17.41
CA PHE A 51 2.07 14.93 16.52
C PHE A 51 2.05 13.46 16.95
N TYR A 52 2.09 12.57 15.96
CA TYR A 52 1.91 11.15 16.16
C TYR A 52 3.14 10.36 15.75
N ILE A 53 3.70 9.60 16.69
CA ILE A 53 4.83 8.71 16.47
C ILE A 53 4.27 7.32 16.17
N VAL A 54 4.49 6.86 14.95
CA VAL A 54 3.83 5.66 14.42
C VAL A 54 4.75 4.44 14.49
N SER A 55 4.19 3.30 14.91
CA SER A 55 4.90 2.02 14.92
C SER A 55 4.98 1.37 13.53
N ASP A 56 5.82 0.34 13.40
CA ASP A 56 5.88 -0.52 12.21
C ASP A 56 4.56 -1.27 11.95
N GLU A 57 3.89 -1.75 13.00
CA GLU A 57 2.59 -2.41 12.88
C GLU A 57 1.51 -1.45 12.39
N PHE A 58 1.47 -0.22 12.93
CA PHE A 58 0.56 0.82 12.47
C PHE A 58 0.82 1.18 11.00
N LEU A 59 2.08 1.36 10.61
CA LEU A 59 2.41 1.66 9.22
C LEU A 59 2.00 0.55 8.26
N ASN A 60 2.13 -0.72 8.68
CA ASN A 60 1.61 -1.85 7.90
C ASN A 60 0.08 -1.84 7.78
N ASP A 61 -0.59 -1.55 8.89
CA ASP A 61 -2.02 -1.27 9.04
C ASP A 61 -2.59 -0.28 8.01
N PHE A 62 -1.94 0.89 7.99
CA PHE A 62 -2.56 2.15 7.59
C PHE A 62 -1.79 2.86 6.48
N ILE A 63 -0.92 2.15 5.75
CA ILE A 63 -0.11 2.72 4.67
C ILE A 63 -0.96 3.48 3.64
N SER A 64 -2.15 2.97 3.30
CA SER A 64 -3.06 3.61 2.33
C SER A 64 -3.66 4.94 2.81
N PHE A 65 -3.73 5.18 4.12
CA PHE A 65 -4.13 6.48 4.65
C PHE A 65 -3.01 7.52 4.58
N ILE A 66 -1.76 7.05 4.61
CA ILE A 66 -0.59 7.90 4.40
C ILE A 66 -0.48 8.26 2.92
N GLU A 67 -0.72 7.30 2.02
CA GLU A 67 -0.80 7.52 0.56
C GLU A 67 -1.83 8.60 0.19
N THR A 68 -3.03 8.51 0.78
CA THR A 68 -4.13 9.45 0.51
C THR A 68 -4.00 10.80 1.24
N LYS A 69 -2.90 11.03 2.00
CA LYS A 69 -2.68 12.22 2.84
C LYS A 69 -3.81 12.51 3.85
N THR A 70 -4.53 11.46 4.22
CA THR A 70 -5.65 11.55 5.18
C THR A 70 -5.11 11.81 6.59
N ILE A 71 -3.99 11.18 6.94
CA ILE A 71 -3.29 11.39 8.20
C ILE A 71 -2.24 12.48 8.02
N ARG A 72 -2.32 13.55 8.83
CA ARG A 72 -1.34 14.64 8.89
C ARG A 72 -0.60 14.62 10.24
N ASN A 73 0.54 15.31 10.33
CA ASN A 73 1.37 15.40 11.55
C ASN A 73 1.95 14.07 12.08
N ILE A 74 2.41 13.19 11.18
CA ILE A 74 3.10 11.95 11.59
C ILE A 74 4.61 12.15 11.68
N ILE A 75 5.23 11.46 12.62
CA ILE A 75 6.67 11.32 12.78
C ILE A 75 6.99 9.83 12.61
N ILE A 76 7.68 9.51 11.52
CA ILE A 76 8.12 8.15 11.23
C ILE A 76 9.53 7.99 11.79
N THR A 77 9.79 6.95 12.58
CA THR A 77 11.14 6.68 13.11
C THR A 77 11.93 5.77 12.18
N ARG A 78 13.27 5.92 12.16
CA ARG A 78 14.16 5.01 11.43
C ARG A 78 14.02 3.59 11.97
N THR A 79 13.77 3.42 13.26
CA THR A 79 13.42 2.12 13.88
C THR A 79 12.18 1.50 13.22
N ALA A 80 11.07 2.23 13.08
CA ALA A 80 9.86 1.70 12.44
C ALA A 80 10.10 1.31 10.98
N VAL A 81 10.84 2.13 10.22
CA VAL A 81 11.21 1.83 8.82
C VAL A 81 12.05 0.54 8.72
N MET A 82 12.99 0.34 9.64
CA MET A 82 13.82 -0.87 9.66
C MET A 82 13.02 -2.13 10.05
N GLU A 83 12.12 -2.02 11.02
CA GLU A 83 11.24 -3.13 11.40
C GLU A 83 10.23 -3.46 10.29
N LEU A 84 9.69 -2.47 9.58
CA LEU A 84 8.92 -2.69 8.35
C LEU A 84 9.74 -3.42 7.29
N LYS A 85 10.98 -3.01 7.03
CA LYS A 85 11.85 -3.69 6.06
C LYS A 85 12.06 -5.16 6.41
N ARG A 86 12.13 -5.46 7.72
CA ARG A 86 12.34 -6.81 8.24
C ARG A 86 11.07 -7.66 8.21
N LYS A 87 9.94 -7.12 8.64
CA LYS A 87 8.67 -7.85 8.83
C LYS A 87 7.72 -7.75 7.63
N TYR A 88 7.72 -6.61 6.95
CA TYR A 88 6.71 -6.21 5.97
C TYR A 88 7.35 -5.58 4.71
N ILE A 89 8.16 -6.35 3.97
CA ILE A 89 8.98 -5.82 2.85
C ILE A 89 8.18 -5.06 1.78
N ASN A 90 6.95 -5.50 1.48
CA ASN A 90 6.09 -4.82 0.49
C ASN A 90 5.60 -3.47 1.01
N THR A 91 5.19 -3.40 2.28
CA THR A 91 4.82 -2.15 2.94
C THR A 91 6.02 -1.22 3.05
N TYR A 92 7.21 -1.73 3.36
CA TYR A 92 8.44 -0.94 3.34
C TYR A 92 8.71 -0.34 1.96
N ARG A 93 8.60 -1.11 0.88
CA ARG A 93 8.77 -0.59 -0.49
C ARG A 93 7.79 0.55 -0.78
N ARG A 94 6.51 0.35 -0.46
CA ARG A 94 5.48 1.40 -0.58
C ARG A 94 5.82 2.63 0.27
N LEU A 95 6.17 2.44 1.53
CA LEU A 95 6.53 3.53 2.44
C LEU A 95 7.76 4.28 1.97
N SER A 96 8.79 3.61 1.44
CA SER A 96 9.97 4.27 0.88
C SER A 96 9.60 5.21 -0.26
N ILE A 97 8.74 4.75 -1.19
CA ILE A 97 8.22 5.58 -2.27
C ILE A 97 7.46 6.78 -1.70
N ILE A 98 6.58 6.55 -0.72
CA ILE A 98 5.77 7.60 -0.08
C ILE A 98 6.64 8.62 0.66
N ILE A 99 7.70 8.17 1.36
CA ILE A 99 8.64 9.03 2.08
C ILE A 99 9.34 9.95 1.09
N ASP A 100 9.85 9.40 -0.01
CA ASP A 100 10.54 10.18 -1.04
C ASP A 100 9.56 11.14 -1.74
N ARG A 101 8.41 10.60 -2.18
CA ARG A 101 7.35 11.33 -2.90
C ARG A 101 6.77 12.50 -2.15
N TYR A 102 6.44 12.29 -0.87
CA TYR A 102 5.82 13.31 -0.03
C TYR A 102 6.83 14.04 0.85
N ASN A 103 8.13 13.74 0.70
CA ASN A 103 9.20 14.27 1.54
C ASN A 103 8.85 14.17 3.03
N LEU A 104 8.39 12.99 3.46
CA LEU A 104 7.96 12.77 4.84
C LEU A 104 9.17 12.80 5.78
N PHE A 105 8.99 13.39 6.95
CA PHE A 105 10.05 13.43 7.95
C PHE A 105 10.28 12.03 8.54
N VAL A 106 11.51 11.54 8.39
CA VAL A 106 12.00 10.34 9.07
C VAL A 106 12.99 10.76 10.14
N LEU A 107 12.65 10.46 11.39
CA LEU A 107 13.52 10.71 12.54
C LEU A 107 14.63 9.65 12.59
N GLU A 108 15.88 10.10 12.56
CA GLU A 108 17.06 9.26 12.74
C GLU A 108 17.32 8.89 14.21
N ASP A 109 16.28 8.34 14.87
CA ASP A 109 16.22 8.00 16.28
C ASP A 109 17.32 7.04 16.74
N ILE A 110 17.70 6.09 15.88
CA ILE A 110 18.75 5.08 16.16
C ILE A 110 20.12 5.74 16.39
N TYR A 111 20.38 6.85 15.71
CA TYR A 111 21.67 7.55 15.74
C TYR A 111 21.66 8.73 16.73
N TYR A 112 20.51 9.06 17.33
CA TYR A 112 20.35 10.27 18.09
C TYR A 112 20.73 10.07 19.57
N GLU A 113 21.81 10.72 20.01
CA GLU A 113 22.37 10.54 21.36
C GLU A 113 21.36 10.86 22.48
N SER A 114 20.53 11.90 22.31
CA SER A 114 19.56 12.32 23.32
C SER A 114 18.42 11.32 23.49
N ILE A 115 17.85 10.83 22.38
CA ILE A 115 16.79 9.82 22.41
C ILE A 115 17.36 8.53 23.00
N TYR A 116 18.56 8.13 22.57
CA TYR A 116 19.21 6.93 23.09
C TYR A 116 19.37 6.97 24.61
N LYS A 117 19.93 8.06 25.15
CA LYS A 117 20.11 8.22 26.60
C LYS A 117 18.78 8.14 27.35
N TYR A 118 17.77 8.85 26.85
CA TYR A 118 16.44 8.83 27.45
C TYR A 118 15.82 7.43 27.46
N VAL A 119 15.91 6.71 26.34
CA VAL A 119 15.40 5.34 26.23
C VAL A 119 16.15 4.41 27.20
N GLU A 120 17.48 4.45 27.26
CA GLU A 120 18.24 3.61 28.20
C GLU A 120 17.87 3.86 29.67
N GLU A 121 17.65 5.13 30.05
CA GLU A 121 17.25 5.51 31.41
C GLU A 121 15.83 5.02 31.76
N ASN A 122 14.94 4.88 30.77
CA ASN A 122 13.52 4.58 30.97
C ASN A 122 13.10 3.16 30.52
N LYS A 123 14.03 2.31 30.07
CA LYS A 123 13.75 0.92 29.63
C LYS A 123 13.04 0.04 30.67
N SER A 124 13.24 0.31 31.95
CA SER A 124 12.63 -0.46 33.05
C SER A 124 11.17 -0.10 33.34
N THR A 125 10.63 0.91 32.67
CA THR A 125 9.27 1.43 32.94
C THR A 125 8.15 0.55 32.36
N GLY A 126 8.47 -0.45 31.53
CA GLY A 126 7.48 -1.28 30.84
C GLY A 126 6.81 -0.61 29.64
N SER A 127 7.15 0.65 29.35
CA SER A 127 6.69 1.39 28.16
C SER A 127 7.33 0.84 26.89
N THR A 128 6.64 0.93 25.77
CA THR A 128 7.22 0.51 24.48
C THR A 128 8.30 1.49 24.02
N TYR A 129 9.04 1.11 22.97
CA TYR A 129 10.02 2.00 22.37
C TYR A 129 9.40 3.31 21.86
N TYR A 130 8.30 3.24 21.12
CA TYR A 130 7.69 4.43 20.54
C TYR A 130 7.05 5.33 21.62
N ASP A 131 6.60 4.78 22.76
CA ASP A 131 6.19 5.56 23.93
C ASP A 131 7.35 6.36 24.51
N MET A 132 8.52 5.73 24.67
CA MET A 132 9.69 6.46 25.18
C MET A 132 10.12 7.57 24.22
N VAL A 133 9.99 7.38 22.90
CA VAL A 133 10.25 8.44 21.91
C VAL A 133 9.21 9.56 22.01
N SER A 134 7.93 9.25 22.23
CA SER A 134 6.88 10.26 22.40
C SER A 134 7.05 11.07 23.68
N MET A 135 7.38 10.41 24.79
CA MET A 135 7.73 11.06 26.05
C MET A 135 8.97 11.95 25.92
N TRP A 136 10.00 11.48 25.19
CA TRP A 136 11.18 12.29 24.90
C TRP A 136 10.81 13.58 24.16
N TYR A 137 9.98 13.50 23.12
CA TYR A 137 9.53 14.68 22.40
C TYR A 137 8.73 15.66 23.27
N ASN A 138 7.84 15.16 24.13
CA ASN A 138 7.07 16.02 25.04
C ASN A 138 7.97 16.81 26.01
N ILE A 139 9.13 16.26 26.39
CA ILE A 139 10.12 16.94 27.22
C ILE A 139 11.01 17.87 26.38
N HIS A 140 11.43 17.39 25.21
CA HIS A 140 12.36 18.09 24.33
C HIS A 140 11.74 19.32 23.67
N ASN A 141 10.47 19.24 23.31
CA ASN A 141 9.70 20.32 22.70
C ASN A 141 8.30 20.42 23.31
N MET A 142 8.16 21.19 24.39
CA MET A 142 6.87 21.39 25.09
C MET A 142 5.83 22.20 24.29
N LYS A 143 6.18 22.68 23.08
CA LYS A 143 5.27 23.49 22.25
C LYS A 143 4.09 22.69 21.71
N TYR A 144 4.27 21.39 21.49
CA TYR A 144 3.25 20.52 20.90
C TYR A 144 3.06 19.27 21.77
N LYS A 145 1.93 18.60 21.59
CA LYS A 145 1.66 17.29 22.21
C LYS A 145 2.16 16.18 21.30
N TYR A 146 2.85 15.20 21.87
CA TYR A 146 3.34 14.04 21.12
C TYR A 146 2.75 12.75 21.66
N VAL A 147 2.21 11.92 20.79
CA VAL A 147 1.51 10.68 21.16
C VAL A 147 2.04 9.53 20.29
N SER A 148 2.28 8.38 20.92
CA SER A 148 2.66 7.13 20.24
C SER A 148 1.41 6.35 19.82
N VAL A 149 1.48 5.67 18.67
CA VAL A 149 0.40 4.83 18.15
C VAL A 149 0.96 3.48 17.73
N HIS A 150 0.60 2.39 18.44
CA HIS A 150 1.22 1.09 18.23
C HIS A 150 0.39 0.11 17.40
N SER A 151 -0.93 0.06 17.59
CA SER A 151 -1.80 -0.89 16.85
C SER A 151 -3.29 -0.52 16.89
N GLN A 152 -4.12 -1.28 16.16
CA GLN A 152 -5.59 -1.15 16.10
C GLN A 152 -6.29 -1.10 17.47
N ARG A 153 -5.69 -1.68 18.52
CA ARG A 153 -6.35 -1.84 19.84
C ARG A 153 -6.26 -0.62 20.75
N GLU A 154 -5.24 0.24 20.59
CA GLU A 154 -5.01 1.41 21.45
C GLU A 154 -5.77 2.66 20.99
N VAL A 155 -6.15 2.70 19.71
CA VAL A 155 -7.02 3.73 19.15
C VAL A 155 -8.39 3.76 19.84
N ARG A 156 -8.81 2.64 20.45
CA ARG A 156 -10.10 2.52 21.15
C ARG A 156 -10.14 3.16 22.54
N SER A 157 -9.00 3.43 23.20
CA SER A 157 -8.96 3.79 24.63
C SER A 157 -8.70 5.26 24.95
N GLU A 158 -8.25 6.11 24.01
CA GLU A 158 -8.07 7.54 24.28
C GLU A 158 -8.98 8.40 23.39
N TYR A 159 -10.07 8.85 24.00
CA TYR A 159 -11.00 9.82 23.46
C TYR A 159 -10.28 11.11 23.05
N SER A 160 -10.70 11.70 21.93
CA SER A 160 -10.33 13.04 21.39
C SER A 160 -8.99 13.18 20.67
N MET A 161 -8.55 12.17 19.93
CA MET A 161 -7.40 12.35 19.03
C MET A 161 -7.84 13.08 17.76
N GLY A 162 -7.28 14.27 17.53
CA GLY A 162 -7.35 15.02 16.26
C GLY A 162 -6.65 14.33 15.08
N LEU A 163 -6.42 13.02 15.17
CA LEU A 163 -6.28 12.14 14.02
C LEU A 163 -7.70 11.83 13.52
N PHE A 164 -7.93 12.01 12.22
CA PHE A 164 -9.09 11.43 11.50
C PHE A 164 -9.23 9.89 11.65
N ILE A 165 -8.31 9.26 12.38
CA ILE A 165 -8.29 7.85 12.79
C ILE A 165 -9.41 7.54 13.79
N SER A 166 -9.83 8.41 14.73
CA SER A 166 -10.91 8.05 15.67
C SER A 166 -12.23 7.66 14.96
N THR A 167 -12.43 8.20 13.76
CA THR A 167 -13.56 7.92 12.87
C THR A 167 -13.47 6.58 12.14
N VAL A 168 -12.25 6.07 11.91
CA VAL A 168 -11.97 4.80 11.21
C VAL A 168 -12.28 3.58 12.09
N TYR A 169 -12.11 3.65 13.42
CA TYR A 169 -12.08 2.45 14.30
C TYR A 169 -13.30 2.29 15.23
N SER A 170 -14.32 3.14 15.11
CA SER A 170 -15.63 2.88 15.73
C SER A 170 -16.63 2.31 14.72
N SER A 171 -16.12 1.51 13.78
CA SER A 171 -16.90 0.72 12.82
C SER A 171 -17.70 -0.42 13.48
N VAL A 172 -17.54 -0.61 14.79
CA VAL A 172 -18.40 -1.47 15.60
C VAL A 172 -19.85 -1.04 15.40
N LEU A 173 -20.67 -1.98 14.90
CA LEU A 173 -22.09 -1.75 14.69
C LEU A 173 -22.72 -1.14 15.97
N PRO A 174 -23.37 0.04 15.88
CA PRO A 174 -23.75 0.84 17.05
C PRO A 174 -24.75 0.15 17.99
N SER A 175 -25.52 -0.82 17.47
CA SER A 175 -26.68 -1.38 18.17
C SER A 175 -26.89 -2.86 17.89
N ASP A 176 -27.39 -3.58 18.90
CA ASP A 176 -27.83 -4.97 18.77
C ASP A 176 -28.98 -5.13 17.77
N SER A 177 -29.74 -4.07 17.49
CA SER A 177 -30.81 -4.08 16.47
C SER A 177 -30.25 -4.20 15.05
N ILE A 178 -29.12 -3.57 14.73
CA ILE A 178 -28.46 -3.74 13.42
C ILE A 178 -27.81 -5.12 13.32
N ARG A 179 -27.18 -5.60 14.40
CA ARG A 179 -26.59 -6.96 14.46
C ARG A 179 -27.65 -8.06 14.25
N GLY A 180 -28.81 -7.93 14.88
CA GLY A 180 -29.90 -8.90 14.75
C GLY A 180 -30.47 -9.04 13.34
N MET A 181 -30.30 -8.04 12.46
CA MET A 181 -30.75 -8.09 11.06
C MET A 181 -29.82 -8.94 10.17
N TYR A 182 -28.60 -9.21 10.62
CA TYR A 182 -27.52 -9.71 9.78
C TYR A 182 -26.69 -10.81 10.45
N VAL A 183 -27.35 -11.77 11.08
CA VAL A 183 -26.68 -12.95 11.67
C VAL A 183 -26.44 -14.03 10.61
N CYS A 184 -25.23 -14.63 10.61
CA CYS A 184 -24.87 -15.72 9.71
C CYS A 184 -24.74 -17.05 10.45
N ASP A 185 -25.53 -18.05 10.08
CA ASP A 185 -25.51 -19.38 10.73
C ASP A 185 -24.42 -20.33 10.19
N LYS A 186 -23.68 -19.94 9.14
CA LYS A 186 -22.78 -20.84 8.39
C LYS A 186 -21.29 -20.57 8.59
N ASN A 187 -20.94 -19.47 9.26
CA ASN A 187 -19.56 -19.06 9.44
C ASN A 187 -18.89 -19.84 10.58
N MET A 188 -17.67 -20.35 10.37
CA MET A 188 -16.90 -21.01 11.42
C MET A 188 -15.91 -20.04 12.06
N GLU A 189 -15.65 -20.17 13.35
CA GLU A 189 -14.55 -19.45 13.99
C GLU A 189 -13.21 -19.83 13.34
N TYR A 190 -12.32 -18.84 13.22
CA TYR A 190 -10.97 -19.12 12.74
C TYR A 190 -10.19 -19.87 13.81
N LEU A 191 -9.40 -20.85 13.40
CA LEU A 191 -8.57 -21.63 14.32
C LEU A 191 -7.45 -20.76 14.91
N GLY A 192 -7.20 -20.97 16.20
CA GLY A 192 -6.05 -20.38 16.89
C GLY A 192 -4.74 -21.04 16.46
N LYS A 193 -3.62 -20.39 16.75
CA LYS A 193 -2.28 -20.89 16.38
C LYS A 193 -2.00 -22.31 16.91
N GLU A 194 -2.42 -22.60 18.14
CA GLU A 194 -2.22 -23.92 18.76
C GLU A 194 -2.96 -25.04 18.03
N ASP A 195 -4.15 -24.76 17.51
CA ASP A 195 -4.94 -25.74 16.78
C ASP A 195 -4.45 -25.92 15.34
N ILE A 196 -3.96 -24.83 14.71
CA ILE A 196 -3.31 -24.90 13.40
C ILE A 196 -2.06 -25.78 13.46
N ILE A 197 -1.24 -25.66 14.50
CA ILE A 197 -0.03 -26.49 14.67
C ILE A 197 -0.37 -27.99 14.73
N LYS A 198 -1.52 -28.36 15.30
CA LYS A 198 -1.93 -29.79 15.39
C LYS A 198 -2.24 -30.41 14.03
N ILE A 199 -2.55 -29.60 13.02
CA ILE A 199 -2.91 -30.05 11.67
C ILE A 199 -1.94 -29.52 10.61
N GLU A 200 -0.76 -29.07 11.01
CA GLU A 200 0.20 -28.37 10.15
C GLU A 200 0.55 -29.18 8.88
N ASP A 201 0.66 -30.50 9.01
CA ASP A 201 0.92 -31.46 7.92
C ASP A 201 -0.13 -31.45 6.79
N ARG A 202 -1.30 -30.83 7.02
CA ARG A 202 -2.40 -30.72 6.05
C ARG A 202 -2.79 -29.28 5.73
N THR A 203 -1.94 -28.33 6.11
CA THR A 203 -2.22 -26.91 5.91
C THR A 203 -1.28 -26.29 4.91
N GLU A 204 -1.84 -25.40 4.09
CA GLU A 204 -1.10 -24.61 3.13
C GLU A 204 -1.40 -23.14 3.33
N LYS A 205 -0.40 -22.30 3.06
CA LYS A 205 -0.50 -20.84 3.21
C LYS A 205 -0.27 -20.15 1.88
N GLY A 206 -1.05 -19.11 1.62
CA GLY A 206 -0.97 -18.41 0.35
C GLY A 206 -1.91 -17.23 0.25
N PHE A 207 -1.85 -16.58 -0.90
CA PHE A 207 -2.83 -15.56 -1.26
C PHE A 207 -4.02 -16.24 -1.91
N ILE A 208 -5.21 -15.91 -1.43
CA ILE A 208 -6.45 -16.34 -2.09
C ILE A 208 -6.81 -15.35 -3.19
N SER A 209 -7.14 -15.87 -4.38
CA SER A 209 -7.73 -15.13 -5.49
C SER A 209 -9.22 -15.45 -5.53
N ILE A 210 -10.06 -14.42 -5.52
CA ILE A 210 -11.51 -14.53 -5.67
C ILE A 210 -11.93 -13.59 -6.79
N GLU A 211 -12.28 -14.14 -7.95
CA GLU A 211 -12.81 -13.35 -9.09
C GLU A 211 -14.32 -13.17 -8.97
N ASP A 212 -15.01 -14.24 -8.60
CA ASP A 212 -16.44 -14.28 -8.35
C ASP A 212 -16.70 -15.14 -7.11
N ARG A 213 -17.30 -14.52 -6.09
CA ARG A 213 -17.53 -15.17 -4.81
C ARG A 213 -18.51 -16.34 -4.92
N ASP A 214 -19.43 -16.30 -5.89
CA ASP A 214 -20.37 -17.40 -6.12
C ASP A 214 -19.68 -18.65 -6.67
N SER A 215 -18.55 -18.47 -7.37
CA SER A 215 -17.72 -19.53 -7.94
C SER A 215 -16.66 -20.09 -6.97
N GLY A 216 -16.46 -19.44 -5.81
CA GLY A 216 -15.44 -19.83 -4.83
C GLY A 216 -14.14 -19.03 -4.99
N GLY A 217 -13.01 -19.64 -4.66
CA GLY A 217 -11.69 -19.01 -4.75
C GLY A 217 -10.59 -20.00 -5.05
N ILE A 218 -9.40 -19.49 -5.34
CA ILE A 218 -8.20 -20.28 -5.60
C ILE A 218 -7.10 -19.79 -4.68
N LEU A 219 -6.51 -20.70 -3.89
CA LEU A 219 -5.28 -20.41 -3.17
C LEU A 219 -4.10 -20.57 -4.12
N LEU A 220 -3.27 -19.54 -4.21
CA LEU A 220 -1.95 -19.61 -4.84
C LEU A 220 -0.91 -19.83 -3.74
N CYS A 221 -0.35 -21.03 -3.66
CA CYS A 221 0.69 -21.39 -2.70
C CYS A 221 1.95 -21.89 -3.41
N ASN A 222 3.09 -21.74 -2.73
CA ASN A 222 4.37 -22.25 -3.20
C ASN A 222 4.70 -23.52 -2.40
N ILE A 223 4.63 -24.67 -3.05
CA ILE A 223 4.92 -25.96 -2.45
C ILE A 223 6.19 -26.50 -3.11
N GLU A 224 7.24 -26.73 -2.32
CA GLU A 224 8.52 -27.27 -2.80
C GLU A 224 9.18 -26.49 -3.96
N GLY A 225 8.88 -25.19 -4.08
CA GLY A 225 9.39 -24.32 -5.14
C GLY A 225 8.54 -24.31 -6.41
N TYR A 226 7.43 -25.04 -6.46
CA TYR A 226 6.44 -24.99 -7.53
C TYR A 226 5.21 -24.20 -7.08
N GLN A 227 4.66 -23.41 -8.00
CA GLN A 227 3.39 -22.73 -7.77
C GLN A 227 2.26 -23.75 -7.95
N MET A 228 1.50 -23.98 -6.89
CA MET A 228 0.35 -24.88 -6.88
C MET A 228 -0.94 -24.09 -6.60
N CYS A 229 -2.04 -24.63 -7.11
CA CYS A 229 -3.37 -24.05 -6.96
C CYS A 229 -4.24 -24.99 -6.14
N ILE A 230 -4.89 -24.47 -5.09
CA ILE A 230 -5.90 -25.21 -4.32
C ILE A 230 -7.25 -24.55 -4.55
N SER A 231 -8.22 -25.30 -5.04
CA SER A 231 -9.59 -24.82 -5.22
C SER A 231 -10.29 -24.73 -3.87
N ILE A 232 -10.98 -23.62 -3.63
CA ILE A 232 -11.74 -23.35 -2.41
C ILE A 232 -13.19 -23.10 -2.81
N PRO A 233 -14.08 -24.08 -2.62
CA PRO A 233 -15.52 -23.92 -2.82
C PRO A 233 -16.08 -22.74 -2.01
N ARG A 234 -17.19 -22.16 -2.50
CA ARG A 234 -17.85 -21.01 -1.88
C ARG A 234 -18.14 -21.21 -0.39
N GLU A 235 -18.65 -22.38 -0.01
CA GLU A 235 -18.95 -22.75 1.37
C GLU A 235 -17.72 -22.81 2.28
N TYR A 236 -16.53 -22.94 1.69
CA TYR A 236 -15.26 -23.10 2.36
C TYR A 236 -14.39 -21.84 2.31
N LEU A 237 -14.89 -20.74 1.76
CA LEU A 237 -14.24 -19.42 1.82
C LEU A 237 -14.13 -18.88 3.25
N ASN A 238 -15.07 -19.24 4.13
CA ASN A 238 -15.07 -18.87 5.55
C ASN A 238 -14.69 -17.39 5.82
N ARG A 239 -15.46 -16.44 5.26
CA ARG A 239 -15.20 -14.98 5.38
C ARG A 239 -13.85 -14.50 4.83
N ALA A 240 -13.15 -15.28 4.01
CA ALA A 240 -12.07 -14.77 3.17
C ALA A 240 -12.60 -13.77 2.12
N ILE A 241 -11.77 -12.80 1.79
CA ILE A 241 -11.95 -11.81 0.72
C ILE A 241 -10.75 -11.89 -0.24
N ASP A 242 -10.92 -11.34 -1.44
CA ASP A 242 -9.88 -11.35 -2.46
C ASP A 242 -8.55 -10.77 -1.94
N ARG A 243 -7.45 -11.45 -2.26
CA ARG A 243 -6.05 -11.15 -1.87
C ARG A 243 -5.73 -11.22 -0.38
N ASP A 244 -6.58 -11.85 0.43
CA ASP A 244 -6.17 -12.21 1.77
C ASP A 244 -4.98 -13.18 1.76
N TYR A 245 -4.14 -13.07 2.77
CA TYR A 245 -3.19 -14.13 3.09
C TYR A 245 -3.85 -15.07 4.10
N VAL A 246 -4.11 -16.29 3.66
CA VAL A 246 -4.94 -17.27 4.39
C VAL A 246 -4.19 -18.56 4.66
N ILE A 247 -4.67 -19.29 5.67
CA ILE A 247 -4.29 -20.68 5.92
C ILE A 247 -5.47 -21.56 5.51
N VAL A 248 -5.18 -22.55 4.68
CA VAL A 248 -6.14 -23.47 4.12
C VAL A 248 -5.80 -24.89 4.59
N GLU A 249 -6.80 -25.61 5.07
CA GLU A 249 -6.69 -27.05 5.29
C GLU A 249 -7.05 -27.78 3.99
N VAL A 250 -6.15 -28.65 3.53
CA VAL A 250 -6.37 -29.49 2.35
C VAL A 250 -7.27 -30.67 2.74
N LEU A 251 -8.44 -30.76 2.10
CA LEU A 251 -9.46 -31.78 2.41
C LEU A 251 -9.32 -33.02 1.53
N THR A 252 -9.08 -32.82 0.25
CA THR A 252 -8.95 -33.89 -0.73
C THR A 252 -7.82 -33.60 -1.70
N GLU A 253 -7.05 -34.63 -2.01
CA GLU A 253 -6.05 -34.65 -3.06
C GLU A 253 -6.43 -35.77 -4.03
N ASP A 254 -6.94 -35.42 -5.21
CA ASP A 254 -7.20 -36.39 -6.29
C ASP A 254 -6.43 -35.95 -7.55
N GLY A 255 -5.27 -36.57 -7.77
CA GLY A 255 -4.33 -36.16 -8.82
C GLY A 255 -3.87 -34.70 -8.64
N ASP A 256 -4.05 -33.89 -9.68
CA ASP A 256 -3.70 -32.46 -9.68
C ASP A 256 -4.79 -31.57 -9.06
N ALA A 257 -5.99 -32.11 -8.79
CA ALA A 257 -7.10 -31.36 -8.22
C ALA A 257 -7.05 -31.42 -6.68
N ARG A 258 -6.72 -30.28 -6.06
CA ARG A 258 -6.74 -30.11 -4.61
C ARG A 258 -7.90 -29.22 -4.19
N ILE A 259 -8.68 -29.69 -3.22
CA ILE A 259 -9.78 -28.93 -2.62
C ILE A 259 -9.42 -28.63 -1.18
N GLY A 260 -9.57 -27.37 -0.78
CA GLY A 260 -9.27 -26.92 0.57
C GLY A 260 -10.36 -26.05 1.17
N ARG A 261 -10.23 -25.80 2.47
CA ARG A 261 -11.07 -24.85 3.21
C ARG A 261 -10.27 -23.84 3.99
N VAL A 262 -10.74 -22.59 4.02
CA VAL A 262 -10.09 -21.52 4.79
C VAL A 262 -10.38 -21.73 6.27
N ILE A 263 -9.32 -21.95 7.04
CA ILE A 263 -9.39 -22.15 8.50
C ILE A 263 -8.92 -20.92 9.27
N SER A 264 -8.14 -20.04 8.66
CA SER A 264 -7.66 -18.81 9.28
C SER A 264 -7.25 -17.77 8.24
N VAL A 265 -7.33 -16.50 8.62
CA VAL A 265 -6.87 -15.36 7.83
C VAL A 265 -5.76 -14.70 8.63
N GLU A 266 -4.52 -14.87 8.19
CA GLU A 266 -3.36 -14.27 8.88
C GLU A 266 -3.23 -12.79 8.56
N ARG A 267 -3.56 -12.38 7.33
CA ARG A 267 -3.55 -10.98 6.93
C ARG A 267 -4.72 -10.66 6.02
N ARG A 268 -5.56 -9.72 6.47
CA ARG A 268 -6.66 -9.18 5.67
C ARG A 268 -6.12 -8.25 4.57
N SER A 269 -6.65 -8.40 3.36
CA SER A 269 -6.48 -7.44 2.28
C SER A 269 -7.03 -6.07 2.66
N ARG A 270 -6.26 -5.01 2.38
CA ARG A 270 -6.65 -3.60 2.54
C ARG A 270 -6.81 -2.91 1.18
N LYS A 271 -6.98 -3.69 0.11
CA LYS A 271 -7.18 -3.18 -1.23
C LYS A 271 -8.48 -2.35 -1.27
N PRO A 272 -8.44 -1.10 -1.73
CA PRO A 272 -9.65 -0.33 -1.96
C PRO A 272 -10.57 -1.03 -2.96
N PHE A 273 -11.87 -0.97 -2.72
CA PHE A 273 -12.89 -1.46 -3.63
C PHE A 273 -13.85 -0.33 -4.01
N PRO A 274 -14.18 -0.17 -5.30
CA PRO A 274 -15.23 0.73 -5.72
C PRO A 274 -16.58 0.18 -5.27
N CYS A 275 -17.42 1.07 -4.76
CA CYS A 275 -18.72 0.72 -4.20
C CYS A 275 -19.73 1.86 -4.33
N ARG A 276 -20.99 1.50 -4.20
CA ARG A 276 -22.13 2.41 -4.21
C ARG A 276 -22.92 2.25 -2.91
N ILE A 277 -23.57 3.33 -2.47
CA ILE A 277 -24.44 3.25 -1.32
C ILE A 277 -25.68 2.46 -1.71
N LEU A 278 -25.99 1.40 -0.96
CA LEU A 278 -27.22 0.63 -1.15
C LEU A 278 -28.30 1.09 -0.17
N LYS A 279 -27.90 1.36 1.08
CA LYS A 279 -28.84 1.74 2.14
C LYS A 279 -28.15 2.48 3.29
N VAL A 280 -28.83 3.45 3.86
CA VAL A 280 -28.44 4.03 5.16
C VAL A 280 -28.95 3.14 6.28
N LEU A 281 -28.04 2.67 7.12
CA LEU A 281 -28.39 1.85 8.27
C LEU A 281 -28.70 2.71 9.49
N ASP A 282 -27.83 3.69 9.76
CA ASP A 282 -28.00 4.62 10.86
C ASP A 282 -27.38 5.98 10.53
N LYS A 283 -28.21 7.02 10.65
CA LYS A 283 -27.84 8.40 10.33
C LYS A 283 -26.98 9.04 11.41
N GLU A 284 -27.22 8.73 12.68
CA GLU A 284 -26.51 9.37 13.78
C GLU A 284 -25.06 8.88 13.88
N SER A 285 -24.85 7.58 13.68
CA SER A 285 -23.51 6.97 13.70
C SER A 285 -22.80 6.97 12.34
N GLY A 286 -23.55 7.23 11.27
CA GLY A 286 -23.06 7.25 9.89
C GLY A 286 -22.81 5.88 9.28
N HIS A 287 -23.50 4.84 9.72
CA HIS A 287 -23.38 3.52 9.13
C HIS A 287 -24.23 3.41 7.86
N ILE A 288 -23.58 2.98 6.78
CA ILE A 288 -24.16 2.74 5.47
C ILE A 288 -23.85 1.31 5.04
N LEU A 289 -24.77 0.69 4.32
CA LEU A 289 -24.54 -0.54 3.59
C LEU A 289 -24.14 -0.17 2.17
N VAL A 290 -22.98 -0.63 1.74
CA VAL A 290 -22.47 -0.39 0.39
C VAL A 290 -22.42 -1.69 -0.39
N GLU A 291 -22.66 -1.58 -1.69
CA GLU A 291 -22.53 -2.66 -2.67
C GLU A 291 -21.23 -2.45 -3.45
N PRO A 292 -20.26 -3.37 -3.36
CA PRO A 292 -19.09 -3.38 -4.23
C PRO A 292 -19.51 -3.52 -5.69
N GLU A 293 -18.75 -2.92 -6.61
CA GLU A 293 -19.06 -3.08 -8.05
C GLU A 293 -18.70 -4.47 -8.59
N MET A 294 -17.78 -5.16 -7.92
CA MET A 294 -17.34 -6.51 -8.29
C MET A 294 -17.98 -7.56 -7.39
N ASN A 295 -18.36 -8.71 -7.97
CA ASN A 295 -19.00 -9.80 -7.23
C ASN A 295 -18.01 -10.65 -6.39
N ASN A 296 -16.75 -10.24 -6.25
CA ASN A 296 -15.76 -10.92 -5.42
C ASN A 296 -15.89 -10.61 -3.92
N LEU A 297 -16.64 -9.56 -3.57
CA LEU A 297 -16.87 -9.11 -2.22
C LEU A 297 -18.38 -8.95 -1.98
N PRO A 298 -18.93 -9.44 -0.86
CA PRO A 298 -20.33 -9.17 -0.54
C PRO A 298 -20.49 -7.71 -0.12
N ASN A 299 -21.75 -7.28 0.05
CA ASN A 299 -22.05 -5.96 0.60
C ASN A 299 -21.29 -5.72 1.90
N VAL A 300 -20.82 -4.50 2.10
CA VAL A 300 -19.98 -4.11 3.24
C VAL A 300 -20.74 -3.07 4.06
N ILE A 301 -20.69 -3.19 5.37
CA ILE A 301 -21.17 -2.12 6.24
C ILE A 301 -20.02 -1.16 6.44
N CYS A 302 -20.14 0.03 5.86
CA CYS A 302 -19.12 1.08 5.97
C CYS A 302 -19.59 2.18 6.90
N ARG A 303 -18.66 2.75 7.67
CA ARG A 303 -18.90 4.00 8.36
C ARG A 303 -18.48 5.18 7.49
N LEU A 304 -19.42 6.09 7.27
CA LEU A 304 -19.23 7.34 6.57
C LEU A 304 -19.09 8.46 7.60
N SER A 305 -17.88 8.94 7.78
CA SER A 305 -17.60 9.96 8.79
C SER A 305 -16.63 11.04 8.31
N CYS A 306 -15.77 10.69 7.36
CA CYS A 306 -15.01 11.64 6.56
C CYS A 306 -14.96 11.20 5.09
N ILE A 307 -14.99 12.16 4.17
CA ILE A 307 -14.76 11.95 2.74
C ILE A 307 -13.75 13.00 2.27
N ASN A 308 -12.70 12.58 1.54
CA ASN A 308 -11.68 13.47 0.98
C ASN A 308 -11.08 14.44 2.03
N GLY A 309 -10.93 13.96 3.28
CA GLY A 309 -10.40 14.74 4.41
C GLY A 309 -11.37 15.75 5.04
N ARG A 310 -12.65 15.75 4.68
CA ARG A 310 -13.70 16.57 5.31
C ARG A 310 -14.56 15.71 6.23
N THR A 311 -14.75 16.14 7.47
CA THR A 311 -15.69 15.52 8.41
C THR A 311 -17.12 15.81 7.96
N ILE A 312 -17.98 14.80 8.01
CA ILE A 312 -19.41 14.94 7.69
C ILE A 312 -20.17 15.08 9.00
N GLU A 313 -20.71 16.27 9.25
CA GLU A 313 -21.48 16.57 10.47
C GLU A 313 -22.95 16.18 10.35
N ASP A 314 -23.55 16.32 9.16
CA ASP A 314 -24.91 15.83 8.86
C ASP A 314 -24.90 15.02 7.56
N ILE A 315 -25.21 13.73 7.69
CA ILE A 315 -25.21 12.78 6.57
C ILE A 315 -26.49 12.93 5.74
N SER A 316 -27.55 13.50 6.30
CA SER A 316 -28.88 13.61 5.67
C SER A 316 -28.88 14.47 4.41
N ASP A 317 -28.12 15.56 4.41
CA ASP A 317 -28.07 16.52 3.30
C ASP A 317 -27.22 16.01 2.12
N ILE A 318 -26.18 15.22 2.41
CA ILE A 318 -25.25 14.71 1.39
C ILE A 318 -25.74 13.36 0.83
N LEU A 319 -26.59 12.64 1.54
CA LEU A 319 -27.04 11.29 1.16
C LEU A 319 -27.71 11.20 -0.21
N LEU A 320 -28.54 12.18 -0.55
CA LEU A 320 -29.20 12.24 -1.87
C LEU A 320 -28.21 12.51 -3.01
N GLU A 321 -27.07 13.13 -2.71
CA GLU A 321 -25.97 13.32 -3.66
C GLU A 321 -25.07 12.08 -3.74
N LEU A 322 -24.76 11.46 -2.60
CA LEU A 322 -23.83 10.32 -2.52
C LEU A 322 -24.38 9.02 -3.12
N ASP A 323 -25.71 8.84 -3.15
CA ASP A 323 -26.35 7.70 -3.83
C ASP A 323 -26.04 7.69 -5.34
N LYS A 324 -25.67 8.85 -5.89
CA LYS A 324 -25.25 9.04 -7.27
C LYS A 324 -23.73 9.11 -7.42
N ARG A 325 -22.95 8.69 -6.43
CA ARG A 325 -21.48 8.76 -6.49
C ARG A 325 -20.84 7.39 -6.41
N VAL A 326 -19.65 7.30 -6.99
CA VAL A 326 -18.76 6.14 -6.85
C VAL A 326 -17.81 6.41 -5.70
N LEU A 327 -17.81 5.52 -4.71
CA LEU A 327 -17.02 5.64 -3.49
C LEU A 327 -15.96 4.55 -3.44
N LEU A 328 -14.81 4.83 -2.83
CA LEU A 328 -13.83 3.81 -2.50
C LEU A 328 -13.95 3.41 -1.03
N GLY A 329 -14.25 2.13 -0.80
CA GLY A 329 -14.30 1.52 0.52
C GLY A 329 -13.06 0.66 0.79
N VAL A 330 -12.78 0.42 2.07
CA VAL A 330 -11.79 -0.57 2.51
C VAL A 330 -12.43 -1.44 3.58
N VAL A 331 -12.29 -2.77 3.43
CA VAL A 331 -12.75 -3.73 4.45
C VAL A 331 -11.79 -3.69 5.63
N GLU A 332 -12.33 -3.56 6.84
CA GLU A 332 -11.58 -3.58 8.09
C GLU A 332 -11.61 -4.97 8.74
N GLU A 333 -12.79 -5.52 8.95
CA GLU A 333 -12.95 -6.79 9.66
C GLU A 333 -14.20 -7.55 9.21
N TRP A 334 -14.25 -8.85 9.50
CA TRP A 334 -15.44 -9.66 9.28
C TRP A 334 -15.58 -10.69 10.39
N SER A 335 -16.38 -10.34 11.39
CA SER A 335 -16.65 -11.18 12.56
C SER A 335 -17.49 -12.41 12.18
N VAL A 336 -17.35 -13.49 12.95
CA VAL A 336 -18.01 -14.78 12.70
C VAL A 336 -19.54 -14.67 12.67
N ASN A 337 -20.10 -13.88 13.58
CA ASN A 337 -21.56 -13.73 13.74
C ASN A 337 -22.20 -12.78 12.73
N GLU A 338 -21.41 -12.07 11.93
CA GLU A 338 -21.89 -11.02 11.04
C GLU A 338 -22.02 -11.55 9.60
N LYS A 339 -23.14 -11.23 8.95
CA LYS A 339 -23.41 -11.56 7.56
C LYS A 339 -22.51 -10.79 6.60
N TYR A 340 -22.23 -9.53 6.91
CA TYR A 340 -21.46 -8.63 6.08
C TYR A 340 -20.17 -8.20 6.79
N PRO A 341 -19.05 -8.04 6.06
CA PRO A 341 -17.88 -7.40 6.60
C PRO A 341 -18.15 -5.93 6.96
N VAL A 342 -17.30 -5.41 7.83
CA VAL A 342 -17.31 -4.02 8.29
C VAL A 342 -16.09 -3.29 7.72
N GLY A 343 -16.26 -2.02 7.36
CA GLY A 343 -15.21 -1.19 6.79
C GLY A 343 -15.48 0.31 6.89
N TYR A 344 -14.78 1.09 6.06
CA TYR A 344 -14.90 2.54 6.02
C TYR A 344 -14.68 3.06 4.59
N ILE A 345 -15.21 4.25 4.32
CA ILE A 345 -15.02 4.97 3.05
C ILE A 345 -13.76 5.83 3.14
N ILE A 346 -12.92 5.78 2.10
CA ILE A 346 -11.66 6.56 2.03
C ILE A 346 -11.72 7.71 1.03
N LYS A 347 -12.52 7.59 -0.03
CA LYS A 347 -12.53 8.56 -1.14
C LYS A 347 -13.90 8.59 -1.81
N ASP A 348 -14.28 9.79 -2.25
CA ASP A 348 -15.36 9.99 -3.22
C ASP A 348 -14.71 10.31 -4.56
N THR A 349 -14.99 9.47 -5.56
CA THR A 349 -14.39 9.57 -6.89
C THR A 349 -15.21 10.44 -7.85
N GLY A 350 -16.46 10.76 -7.51
CA GLY A 350 -17.31 11.64 -8.32
C GLY A 350 -18.66 11.02 -8.68
N GLU A 351 -19.33 11.64 -9.65
CA GLU A 351 -20.66 11.24 -10.09
C GLU A 351 -20.62 9.90 -10.84
N LYS A 352 -21.61 9.05 -10.58
CA LYS A 352 -21.79 7.77 -11.24
C LYS A 352 -21.97 7.99 -12.73
N GLU A 353 -21.41 7.09 -13.55
CA GLU A 353 -21.49 7.15 -15.02
C GLU A 353 -20.70 8.33 -15.64
N SER A 354 -19.99 9.15 -14.84
CA SER A 354 -18.97 10.06 -15.35
C SER A 354 -17.69 9.27 -15.66
N ILE A 355 -17.12 9.54 -16.83
CA ILE A 355 -15.88 8.93 -17.30
C ILE A 355 -14.75 9.16 -16.29
N GLU A 356 -14.66 10.37 -15.73
CA GLU A 356 -13.63 10.77 -14.78
C GLU A 356 -13.73 9.96 -13.49
N ALA A 357 -14.94 9.80 -12.95
CA ALA A 357 -15.17 9.08 -11.71
C ALA A 357 -14.90 7.57 -11.86
N GLU A 358 -15.45 6.95 -12.91
CA GLU A 358 -15.27 5.52 -13.18
C GLU A 358 -13.79 5.20 -13.49
N THR A 359 -13.10 6.09 -14.22
CA THR A 359 -11.65 5.97 -14.48
C THR A 359 -10.83 6.05 -13.19
N ALA A 360 -11.10 7.05 -12.34
CA ALA A 360 -10.40 7.20 -11.07
C ALA A 360 -10.62 6.00 -10.14
N ALA A 361 -11.85 5.47 -10.08
CA ALA A 361 -12.19 4.29 -9.32
C ALA A 361 -11.46 3.03 -9.83
N LEU A 362 -11.39 2.85 -11.15
CA LEU A 362 -10.68 1.75 -11.80
C LEU A 362 -9.18 1.79 -11.50
N LEU A 363 -8.54 2.96 -11.68
CA LEU A 363 -7.11 3.15 -11.47
C LEU A 363 -6.73 2.83 -10.01
N GLU A 364 -7.48 3.37 -9.05
CA GLU A 364 -7.27 3.11 -7.62
C GLU A 364 -7.49 1.64 -7.26
N HIS A 365 -8.54 1.01 -7.80
CA HIS A 365 -8.80 -0.41 -7.57
C HIS A 365 -7.63 -1.27 -8.07
N HIS A 366 -7.03 -0.95 -9.21
CA HIS A 366 -5.90 -1.69 -9.74
C HIS A 366 -4.53 -1.21 -9.22
N ALA A 367 -4.51 -0.25 -8.30
CA ALA A 367 -3.31 0.39 -7.77
C ALA A 367 -2.40 0.97 -8.87
N ILE A 368 -3.03 1.52 -9.92
CA ILE A 368 -2.38 2.17 -11.05
C ILE A 368 -2.17 3.64 -10.67
N LEU A 369 -0.93 4.10 -10.78
CA LEU A 369 -0.57 5.47 -10.40
C LEU A 369 -0.86 6.43 -11.55
N ASP A 370 -1.80 7.35 -11.32
CA ASP A 370 -2.24 8.35 -12.29
C ASP A 370 -1.67 9.76 -12.04
N GLN A 371 -0.94 9.93 -10.94
CA GLN A 371 -0.34 11.20 -10.58
C GLN A 371 0.82 11.60 -11.52
N PRO A 372 1.06 12.91 -11.70
CA PRO A 372 2.22 13.40 -12.45
C PRO A 372 3.54 12.88 -11.88
N PHE A 373 4.56 12.85 -12.73
CA PHE A 373 5.93 12.55 -12.32
C PHE A 373 6.44 13.54 -11.27
N GLU A 374 7.31 13.05 -10.40
CA GLU A 374 7.97 13.90 -9.41
C GLU A 374 8.92 14.90 -10.08
N ILE A 375 9.01 16.10 -9.52
CA ILE A 375 9.88 17.17 -10.04
C ILE A 375 11.33 16.70 -10.12
N SER A 376 11.79 15.89 -9.16
CA SER A 376 13.13 15.28 -9.14
C SER A 376 13.39 14.37 -10.35
N ALA A 377 12.39 13.61 -10.80
CA ALA A 377 12.48 12.78 -11.99
C ALA A 377 12.42 13.63 -13.27
N VAL A 378 11.51 14.62 -13.33
CA VAL A 378 11.39 15.54 -14.49
C VAL A 378 12.68 16.35 -14.71
N GLN A 379 13.40 16.71 -13.63
CA GLN A 379 14.68 17.42 -13.70
C GLN A 379 15.82 16.58 -14.29
N GLU A 380 15.66 15.25 -14.41
CA GLU A 380 16.65 14.37 -15.04
C GLU A 380 16.46 14.27 -16.56
N LEU A 381 15.37 14.82 -17.11
CA LEU A 381 15.13 14.84 -18.54
C LEU A 381 16.13 15.77 -19.26
N PRO A 382 16.51 15.43 -20.50
CA PRO A 382 17.28 16.35 -21.33
C PRO A 382 16.46 17.60 -21.65
N ASN A 383 17.14 18.68 -22.06
CA ASN A 383 16.45 19.88 -22.53
C ASN A 383 15.61 19.58 -23.79
N GLU A 384 14.54 20.35 -24.00
CA GLU A 384 13.64 20.20 -25.16
C GLU A 384 14.35 20.35 -26.51
N ASP A 385 15.49 21.06 -26.55
CA ASP A 385 16.33 21.27 -27.74
C ASP A 385 17.43 20.20 -27.91
N TRP A 386 17.27 19.03 -27.29
CA TRP A 386 18.23 17.93 -27.37
C TRP A 386 18.51 17.54 -28.82
N THR A 387 19.80 17.32 -29.11
CA THR A 387 20.29 16.85 -30.40
C THR A 387 21.42 15.86 -30.18
N VAL A 388 21.62 14.97 -31.16
CA VAL A 388 22.71 13.98 -31.14
C VAL A 388 24.05 14.71 -31.02
N SER A 389 24.84 14.37 -30.00
CA SER A 389 26.11 15.03 -29.73
C SER A 389 27.23 14.50 -30.63
N HIS A 390 28.34 15.25 -30.72
CA HIS A 390 29.53 14.79 -31.44
C HIS A 390 30.15 13.54 -30.81
N ASN A 391 30.03 13.36 -29.50
CA ASN A 391 30.51 12.15 -28.85
C ASN A 391 29.65 10.93 -29.22
N ASP A 392 28.32 11.09 -29.30
CA ASP A 392 27.43 10.01 -29.72
C ASP A 392 27.79 9.51 -31.12
N LEU A 393 28.14 10.42 -32.03
CA LEU A 393 28.57 10.09 -33.40
C LEU A 393 29.92 9.37 -33.47
N ASN A 394 30.77 9.50 -32.45
CA ASN A 394 32.09 8.86 -32.42
C ASN A 394 32.05 7.49 -31.72
N GLU A 395 31.17 7.31 -30.74
CA GLU A 395 31.07 6.09 -29.94
C GLU A 395 30.04 5.09 -30.47
N ARG A 396 29.11 5.53 -31.34
CA ARG A 396 28.03 4.70 -31.89
C ARG A 396 28.20 4.48 -33.39
N GLU A 397 27.67 3.36 -33.87
CA GLU A 397 27.59 3.07 -35.29
C GLU A 397 26.52 3.94 -35.97
N ASP A 398 26.88 4.55 -37.11
CA ASP A 398 25.98 5.40 -37.88
C ASP A 398 25.23 4.62 -38.95
N LEU A 399 23.95 4.35 -38.70
CA LEU A 399 23.06 3.61 -39.60
C LEU A 399 22.09 4.52 -40.38
N ARG A 400 22.29 5.85 -40.38
CA ARG A 400 21.37 6.79 -41.06
C ARG A 400 21.25 6.59 -42.57
N GLY A 401 22.19 5.87 -43.19
CA GLY A 401 22.14 5.49 -44.61
C GLY A 401 21.28 4.26 -44.94
N TYR A 402 20.74 3.56 -43.93
CA TYR A 402 19.92 2.37 -44.13
C TYR A 402 18.44 2.71 -44.35
N PRO A 403 17.70 1.92 -45.15
CA PRO A 403 16.27 2.11 -45.38
C PRO A 403 15.46 1.57 -44.18
N ILE A 404 15.44 2.32 -43.08
CA ILE A 404 14.77 1.95 -41.83
C ILE A 404 13.34 2.50 -41.81
N ALA A 405 12.38 1.69 -41.38
CA ALA A 405 10.97 2.08 -41.19
C ALA A 405 10.36 1.39 -39.96
N SER A 406 9.36 2.03 -39.34
CA SER A 406 8.51 1.43 -38.30
C SER A 406 7.13 1.09 -38.87
N ILE A 407 6.39 0.19 -38.21
CA ILE A 407 5.04 -0.24 -38.62
C ILE A 407 4.14 -0.18 -37.40
N ASP A 408 3.39 0.92 -37.26
CA ASP A 408 2.64 1.24 -36.05
C ASP A 408 1.14 1.47 -36.32
N PRO A 409 0.26 1.30 -35.31
CA PRO A 409 -1.14 1.70 -35.40
C PRO A 409 -1.31 3.20 -35.67
N GLU A 410 -2.44 3.58 -36.27
CA GLU A 410 -2.80 4.98 -36.48
C GLU A 410 -2.90 5.72 -35.13
N GLY A 411 -2.21 6.85 -35.01
CA GLY A 411 -2.17 7.65 -33.77
C GLY A 411 -1.10 7.24 -32.74
N CYS A 412 -0.25 6.25 -33.05
CA CYS A 412 0.91 5.91 -32.22
C CYS A 412 1.86 7.11 -32.10
N ILE A 413 2.30 7.42 -30.87
CA ILE A 413 3.22 8.53 -30.57
C ILE A 413 4.55 8.03 -30.00
N ASP A 414 4.57 6.81 -29.46
CA ASP A 414 5.66 6.11 -28.78
C ASP A 414 6.13 4.94 -29.64
N ILE A 415 7.01 5.23 -30.60
CA ILE A 415 7.56 4.23 -31.51
C ILE A 415 8.83 3.64 -30.89
N ASP A 416 8.73 2.39 -30.44
CA ASP A 416 9.82 1.69 -29.76
C ASP A 416 10.73 0.90 -30.72
N ASP A 417 10.18 0.44 -31.85
CA ASP A 417 10.88 -0.42 -32.79
C ASP A 417 10.92 0.11 -34.23
N ALA A 418 12.00 -0.24 -34.94
CA ALA A 418 12.13 -0.01 -36.36
C ALA A 418 12.90 -1.15 -37.02
N LEU A 419 12.65 -1.36 -38.30
CA LEU A 419 13.13 -2.51 -39.06
C LEU A 419 13.81 -2.06 -40.35
N HIS A 420 14.80 -2.82 -40.80
CA HIS A 420 15.28 -2.75 -42.17
C HIS A 420 15.60 -4.13 -42.74
N ALA A 421 15.54 -4.23 -44.05
CA ALA A 421 16.04 -5.36 -44.82
C ALA A 421 16.76 -4.85 -46.07
N LYS A 422 18.02 -5.23 -46.25
CA LYS A 422 18.86 -4.80 -47.38
C LYS A 422 19.48 -6.03 -48.05
N TYR A 423 19.28 -6.15 -49.35
CA TYR A 423 19.93 -7.19 -50.14
C TYR A 423 21.40 -6.84 -50.39
N ASN A 424 22.27 -7.83 -50.22
CA ASN A 424 23.70 -7.73 -50.50
C ASN A 424 24.03 -8.28 -51.90
N GLU A 425 25.21 -7.92 -52.42
CA GLU A 425 25.66 -8.34 -53.75
C GLU A 425 25.87 -9.86 -53.88
N ASP A 426 26.12 -10.54 -52.76
CA ASP A 426 26.31 -11.99 -52.67
C ASP A 426 24.99 -12.78 -52.57
N GLY A 427 23.84 -12.09 -52.61
CA GLY A 427 22.51 -12.67 -52.48
C GLY A 427 22.04 -12.90 -51.05
N THR A 428 22.80 -12.49 -50.04
CA THR A 428 22.37 -12.48 -48.64
C THR A 428 21.51 -11.24 -48.32
N ILE A 429 20.89 -11.22 -47.14
CA ILE A 429 20.07 -10.09 -46.67
C ILE A 429 20.57 -9.67 -45.29
N ASP A 430 20.93 -8.40 -45.17
CA ASP A 430 21.12 -7.74 -43.88
C ASP A 430 19.75 -7.36 -43.33
N MET A 431 19.36 -7.94 -42.20
CA MET A 431 18.15 -7.57 -41.46
C MET A 431 18.55 -6.98 -40.12
N GLY A 432 17.96 -5.84 -39.77
CA GLY A 432 18.16 -5.22 -38.47
C GLY A 432 16.84 -4.92 -37.80
N VAL A 433 16.80 -5.22 -36.51
CA VAL A 433 15.77 -4.79 -35.57
C VAL A 433 16.41 -3.73 -34.68
N HIS A 434 15.84 -2.54 -34.71
CA HIS A 434 16.34 -1.36 -33.98
C HIS A 434 15.34 -1.04 -32.87
N ILE A 435 15.82 -0.93 -31.64
CA ILE A 435 15.00 -0.63 -30.47
C ILE A 435 15.41 0.72 -29.90
N ALA A 436 14.45 1.51 -29.43
CA ALA A 436 14.71 2.78 -28.77
C ALA A 436 15.70 2.61 -27.59
N ASP A 437 16.77 3.41 -27.60
CA ASP A 437 17.80 3.35 -26.55
C ASP A 437 17.41 4.21 -25.34
N VAL A 438 16.37 3.78 -24.63
CA VAL A 438 15.91 4.44 -23.39
C VAL A 438 17.01 4.46 -22.32
N THR A 439 17.90 3.46 -22.31
CA THR A 439 19.01 3.35 -21.34
C THR A 439 20.07 4.45 -21.47
N HIS A 440 20.14 5.09 -22.65
CA HIS A 440 20.96 6.28 -22.82
C HIS A 440 20.47 7.45 -21.96
N PHE A 441 19.16 7.57 -21.73
CA PHE A 441 18.54 8.67 -21.00
C PHE A 441 18.25 8.31 -19.53
N VAL A 442 17.74 7.11 -19.28
CA VAL A 442 17.37 6.64 -17.93
C VAL A 442 18.56 5.90 -17.31
N LYS A 443 19.13 6.46 -16.23
CA LYS A 443 20.28 5.87 -15.54
C LYS A 443 19.83 5.03 -14.34
N GLU A 444 20.54 3.93 -14.11
CA GLU A 444 20.29 3.05 -12.98
C GLU A 444 20.26 3.83 -11.66
N ASP A 445 19.24 3.57 -10.84
CA ASP A 445 19.00 4.19 -9.53
C ASP A 445 18.76 5.71 -9.54
N SER A 446 18.58 6.33 -10.72
CA SER A 446 18.11 7.72 -10.84
C SER A 446 16.66 7.87 -10.38
N ASN A 447 16.17 9.10 -10.19
CA ASN A 447 14.78 9.32 -9.80
C ASN A 447 13.81 8.88 -10.91
N LEU A 448 14.19 9.08 -12.17
CA LEU A 448 13.42 8.63 -13.33
C LEU A 448 13.37 7.10 -13.41
N ASP A 449 14.48 6.40 -13.17
CA ASP A 449 14.49 4.92 -13.07
C ASP A 449 13.59 4.41 -11.93
N ARG A 450 13.62 5.08 -10.76
CA ARG A 450 12.75 4.70 -9.64
C ARG A 450 11.28 4.88 -9.99
N GLU A 451 10.89 6.02 -10.55
CA GLU A 451 9.51 6.25 -11.01
C GLU A 451 9.09 5.18 -12.03
N GLY A 452 9.97 4.89 -12.99
CA GLY A 452 9.76 3.82 -13.96
C GLY A 452 9.54 2.46 -13.29
N ARG A 453 10.39 2.05 -12.34
CA ARG A 453 10.23 0.77 -11.62
C ARG A 453 8.95 0.68 -10.80
N ILE A 454 8.47 1.80 -10.25
CA ILE A 454 7.26 1.86 -9.45
C ILE A 454 6.02 1.67 -10.33
N ARG A 455 6.00 2.30 -11.51
CA ARG A 455 4.89 2.23 -12.48
C ARG A 455 4.86 0.88 -13.20
N GLY A 456 6.02 0.29 -13.47
CA GLY A 456 6.19 -1.07 -13.98
C GLY A 456 5.85 -1.28 -15.47
N CYS A 457 4.75 -0.71 -15.95
CA CYS A 457 4.36 -0.68 -17.36
C CYS A 457 3.41 0.50 -17.63
N THR A 458 3.34 0.94 -18.88
CA THR A 458 2.30 1.89 -19.30
C THR A 458 0.94 1.18 -19.37
N THR A 459 -0.06 1.77 -18.71
CA THR A 459 -1.45 1.29 -18.78
C THR A 459 -2.19 2.07 -19.85
N TYR A 460 -2.83 1.35 -20.76
CA TYR A 460 -3.64 1.92 -21.83
C TYR A 460 -5.13 1.78 -21.52
N LEU A 461 -5.83 2.91 -21.39
CA LEU A 461 -7.27 2.96 -21.17
C LEU A 461 -8.00 3.43 -22.43
N LEU A 462 -9.16 2.86 -22.70
CA LEU A 462 -10.06 3.32 -23.75
C LEU A 462 -10.97 4.41 -23.19
N ILE A 463 -10.56 5.67 -23.32
CA ILE A 463 -11.37 6.82 -22.90
C ILE A 463 -11.56 7.74 -24.11
N GLU A 464 -12.81 7.85 -24.61
CA GLU A 464 -13.16 8.72 -25.76
C GLU A 464 -12.24 8.62 -26.99
N GLY A 465 -11.70 7.43 -27.27
CA GLY A 465 -10.79 7.22 -28.40
C GLY A 465 -9.37 7.76 -28.19
N LEU A 466 -9.07 8.35 -27.03
CA LEU A 466 -7.70 8.54 -26.57
C LEU A 466 -7.30 7.34 -25.71
N ILE A 467 -6.20 6.72 -26.12
CA ILE A 467 -5.40 5.90 -25.24
C ILE A 467 -4.73 6.87 -24.26
N CYS A 468 -5.21 6.95 -23.02
CA CYS A 468 -4.51 7.73 -22.00
C CYS A 468 -3.22 7.02 -21.63
N PHE A 469 -2.11 7.62 -22.00
CA PHE A 469 -0.75 7.16 -21.70
C PHE A 469 -0.37 7.59 -20.28
N LEU A 470 -0.14 6.61 -19.40
CA LEU A 470 0.75 6.82 -18.26
C LEU A 470 2.16 6.43 -18.72
N LEU A 471 2.75 7.30 -19.53
CA LEU A 471 4.05 7.09 -20.17
C LEU A 471 5.17 6.92 -19.14
N TYR A 472 6.18 6.17 -19.56
CA TYR A 472 7.56 6.19 -19.04
C TYR A 472 8.29 7.44 -19.51
#